data_AF-A0A7V0YKE0-F1
#
_entry.id   AF-A0A7V0YKE0-F1
#
_cell.length_a   1.000
_cell.length_b   1.000
_cell.length_c   1.000
_cell.angle_alpha   90.00
_cell.angle_beta   90.00
_cell.angle_gamma   90.00
#
_symmetry.space_group_name_H-M   'P 1'
#
loop_
_entity.id
_entity.type
_entity.pdbx_description
1 polymer ?
#
loop_
_entity_poly.entity_id
_entity_poly.type
_entity_poly.pdbx_seq_one_letter_code
_entity_poly.pdbx_strand_id
1 'polypeptide(L)'
;MREKRIYDILNNVLLGQPTELEKNHLFEILIEVARMRIRFFSRLKYFSLERNEISMDDIALESISNLLSQNESDYLEYLRNSFVNWEPPIKDEEEATNFVNRIIDQSIYQTIARKYSELDPLFAKILKEIRRANPDKYKIFTRLDTEYISLKNFDEKSKFTIIPQDELIVLGVQKFPDNNYINGWIDEIFKSLDEFTEYSPVLPVNSLALKIKFELTAAQKIEFNVIPDPEVQFLVREGILLSLRRVEKKLEQLSKKKKKYSDRVLTMFREALTDIAYDLLEGDEIKNYYEYLKVYDENLTVKEYRDNYRAQFEYLIKILKNEIAQYYFQ
;
A
#
# COMPACT_ATOMS: atom_id res chain seq x y z
N MET A 1 -18.85 -20.14 -13.02
CA MET A 1 -19.23 -18.72 -13.21
C MET A 1 -18.14 -18.08 -14.05
N ARG A 2 -18.47 -17.33 -15.11
CA ARG A 2 -17.47 -16.45 -15.75
C ARG A 2 -17.10 -15.38 -14.73
N GLU A 3 -15.82 -15.17 -14.44
CA GLU A 3 -15.36 -13.99 -13.71
C GLU A 3 -15.96 -12.76 -14.41
N LYS A 4 -16.83 -12.03 -13.71
CA LYS A 4 -17.28 -10.73 -14.19
C LYS A 4 -16.12 -9.76 -13.95
N ARG A 5 -15.75 -9.04 -15.00
CA ARG A 5 -14.72 -8.01 -14.99
C ARG A 5 -15.18 -6.81 -14.14
N ILE A 6 -14.27 -6.12 -13.46
CA ILE A 6 -14.63 -5.01 -12.57
C ILE A 6 -15.35 -3.88 -13.34
N TYR A 7 -14.96 -3.65 -14.59
CA TYR A 7 -15.63 -2.71 -15.49
C TYR A 7 -17.11 -3.05 -15.70
N ASP A 8 -17.44 -4.32 -15.92
CA ASP A 8 -18.83 -4.77 -16.13
C ASP A 8 -19.65 -4.61 -14.84
N ILE A 9 -19.03 -4.90 -13.69
CA ILE A 9 -19.67 -4.75 -12.37
C ILE A 9 -19.97 -3.27 -12.10
N LEU A 10 -18.99 -2.38 -12.29
CA LEU A 10 -19.17 -0.94 -12.08
C LEU A 10 -20.23 -0.36 -13.00
N ASN A 11 -20.22 -0.68 -14.29
CA ASN A 11 -21.23 -0.19 -15.23
C ASN A 11 -22.64 -0.66 -14.85
N ASN A 12 -22.79 -1.94 -14.52
CA ASN A 12 -24.10 -2.47 -14.13
C ASN A 12 -24.59 -1.87 -12.80
N VAL A 13 -23.72 -1.79 -11.79
CA VAL A 13 -24.08 -1.35 -10.44
C VAL A 13 -24.28 0.16 -10.34
N LEU A 14 -23.44 0.95 -11.02
CA LEU A 14 -23.49 2.40 -10.93
C LEU A 14 -24.42 3.04 -11.96
N LEU A 15 -24.55 2.47 -13.17
CA LEU A 15 -25.33 3.07 -14.26
C LEU A 15 -26.57 2.26 -14.66
N GLY A 16 -26.66 1.00 -14.23
CA GLY A 16 -27.76 0.09 -14.57
C GLY A 16 -28.86 -0.01 -13.51
N GLN A 17 -29.56 -1.16 -13.52
CA GLN A 17 -30.54 -1.54 -12.50
C GLN A 17 -30.04 -2.79 -11.77
N PRO A 18 -29.07 -2.66 -10.86
CA PRO A 18 -28.45 -3.81 -10.22
C PRO A 18 -29.38 -4.48 -9.22
N THR A 19 -29.20 -5.78 -9.08
CA THR A 19 -29.77 -6.53 -7.95
C THR A 19 -29.01 -6.20 -6.65
N GLU A 20 -29.64 -6.40 -5.49
CA GLU A 20 -28.96 -6.23 -4.20
C GLU A 20 -27.73 -7.16 -4.07
N LEU A 21 -27.76 -8.34 -4.69
CA LEU A 21 -26.61 -9.24 -4.73
C LEU A 21 -25.41 -8.61 -5.47
N GLU A 22 -25.66 -7.91 -6.57
CA GLU A 22 -24.61 -7.25 -7.36
C GLU A 22 -24.05 -6.02 -6.64
N LYS A 23 -24.90 -5.29 -5.92
CA LYS A 23 -24.44 -4.19 -5.03
C LYS A 23 -23.54 -4.74 -3.92
N ASN A 24 -23.99 -5.79 -3.22
CA ASN A 24 -23.20 -6.45 -2.18
C ASN A 24 -21.87 -6.99 -2.69
N HIS A 25 -21.87 -7.54 -3.91
CA HIS A 25 -20.63 -8.02 -4.53
C HIS A 25 -19.65 -6.88 -4.83
N LEU A 26 -20.12 -5.72 -5.30
CA LEU A 26 -19.26 -4.54 -5.46
C LEU A 26 -18.68 -4.11 -4.10
N PHE A 27 -19.49 -4.07 -3.04
CA PHE A 27 -19.00 -3.73 -1.69
C PHE A 27 -17.92 -4.66 -1.18
N GLU A 28 -18.10 -5.96 -1.36
CA GLU A 28 -17.11 -6.96 -0.97
C GLU A 28 -15.78 -6.72 -1.68
N ILE A 29 -15.81 -6.43 -2.99
CA ILE A 29 -14.62 -6.06 -3.76
C ILE A 29 -13.96 -4.80 -3.19
N LEU A 30 -14.72 -3.74 -2.93
CA LEU A 30 -14.17 -2.49 -2.40
C LEU A 30 -13.52 -2.70 -1.02
N ILE A 31 -14.13 -3.49 -0.14
CA ILE A 31 -13.60 -3.80 1.19
C ILE A 31 -12.30 -4.62 1.07
N GLU A 32 -12.26 -5.65 0.23
CA GLU A 32 -11.06 -6.47 0.04
C GLU A 32 -9.89 -5.68 -0.56
N VAL A 33 -10.17 -4.82 -1.54
CA VAL A 33 -9.16 -3.90 -2.08
C VAL A 33 -8.67 -2.95 -0.99
N ALA A 34 -9.57 -2.37 -0.18
CA ALA A 34 -9.17 -1.49 0.92
C ALA A 34 -8.30 -2.19 1.96
N ARG A 35 -8.66 -3.40 2.38
CA ARG A 35 -7.86 -4.25 3.29
C ARG A 35 -6.47 -4.50 2.72
N MET A 36 -6.38 -4.84 1.43
CA MET A 36 -5.11 -5.09 0.76
C MET A 36 -4.24 -3.83 0.73
N ARG A 37 -4.80 -2.67 0.37
CA ARG A 37 -4.08 -1.39 0.33
C ARG A 37 -3.61 -0.97 1.73
N ILE A 38 -4.46 -1.08 2.76
CA ILE A 38 -4.08 -0.77 4.15
C ILE A 38 -2.93 -1.67 4.62
N ARG A 39 -2.98 -2.98 4.34
CA ARG A 39 -1.88 -3.90 4.66
C ARG A 39 -0.58 -3.49 3.97
N PHE A 40 -0.65 -3.13 2.69
CA PHE A 40 0.51 -2.65 1.94
C PHE A 40 1.12 -1.39 2.56
N PHE A 41 0.33 -0.37 2.86
CA PHE A 41 0.84 0.88 3.46
C PHE A 41 1.34 0.70 4.90
N SER A 42 0.70 -0.16 5.68
CA SER A 42 1.15 -0.54 7.03
C SER A 42 2.53 -1.20 7.00
N ARG A 43 2.76 -2.15 6.07
CA ARG A 43 4.06 -2.82 5.86
C ARG A 43 5.17 -1.84 5.49
N LEU A 44 4.84 -0.78 4.74
CA LEU A 44 5.79 0.29 4.42
C LEU A 44 6.07 1.23 5.59
N LYS A 45 5.44 1.02 6.75
CA LYS A 45 5.46 1.92 7.91
C LYS A 45 5.06 3.36 7.55
N TYR A 46 4.29 3.52 6.47
CA TYR A 46 3.80 4.82 6.01
C TYR A 46 2.84 5.44 7.03
N PHE A 47 2.17 4.58 7.80
CA PHE A 47 1.49 4.90 9.03
C PHE A 47 1.68 3.75 10.02
N SER A 48 1.69 4.05 11.32
CA SER A 48 1.76 3.09 12.42
C SER A 48 0.40 3.01 13.12
N LEU A 49 -0.27 1.87 13.05
CA LEU A 49 -1.56 1.65 13.70
C LEU A 49 -1.44 1.08 15.11
N GLU A 50 -0.32 0.39 15.39
CA GLU A 50 -0.09 -0.37 16.63
C GLU A 50 0.02 0.51 17.88
N ARG A 51 0.41 1.78 17.74
CA ARG A 51 0.48 2.72 18.86
C ARG A 51 -0.90 3.22 19.34
N ASN A 52 -1.95 3.04 18.53
CA ASN A 52 -3.22 3.74 18.70
C ASN A 52 -4.43 2.79 18.86
N GLU A 53 -4.21 1.47 19.00
CA GLU A 53 -5.29 0.46 19.08
C GLU A 53 -6.28 0.46 17.89
N ILE A 54 -5.88 1.01 16.73
CA ILE A 54 -6.76 1.11 15.57
C ILE A 54 -6.68 -0.19 14.75
N SER A 55 -7.79 -0.91 14.62
CA SER A 55 -7.88 -2.08 13.74
C SER A 55 -7.76 -1.68 12.27
N MET A 56 -6.93 -2.41 11.51
CA MET A 56 -6.87 -2.27 10.05
C MET A 56 -8.24 -2.52 9.40
N ASP A 57 -9.02 -3.42 9.98
CA ASP A 57 -10.35 -3.77 9.46
C ASP A 57 -11.35 -2.64 9.68
N ASP A 58 -11.28 -1.97 10.82
CA ASP A 58 -12.12 -0.81 11.12
C ASP A 58 -11.80 0.35 10.16
N ILE A 59 -10.51 0.57 9.85
CA ILE A 59 -10.11 1.57 8.85
C ILE A 59 -10.66 1.21 7.47
N ALA A 60 -10.59 -0.07 7.08
CA ALA A 60 -11.11 -0.51 5.78
C ALA A 60 -12.61 -0.24 5.68
N LEU A 61 -13.38 -0.69 6.67
CA LEU A 61 -14.84 -0.53 6.71
C LEU A 61 -15.25 0.95 6.78
N GLU A 62 -14.57 1.75 7.60
CA GLU A 62 -14.83 3.19 7.72
C GLU A 62 -14.51 3.93 6.42
N SER A 63 -13.43 3.54 5.73
CA SER A 63 -13.07 4.13 4.43
C SER A 63 -14.11 3.78 3.35
N ILE A 64 -14.60 2.55 3.31
CA ILE A 64 -15.67 2.20 2.36
C ILE A 64 -16.98 2.89 2.73
N SER A 65 -17.30 3.01 4.01
CA SER A 65 -18.49 3.73 4.49
C SER A 65 -18.48 5.21 4.05
N ASN A 66 -17.31 5.87 4.07
CA ASN A 66 -17.18 7.26 3.60
C ASN A 66 -17.46 7.44 2.10
N LEU A 67 -17.37 6.36 1.29
CA LEU A 67 -17.70 6.40 -0.13
C LEU A 67 -19.22 6.28 -0.39
N LEU A 68 -20.02 6.11 0.66
CA LEU A 68 -21.48 6.00 0.56
C LEU A 68 -22.16 7.33 0.85
N SER A 69 -23.19 7.63 0.06
CA SER A 69 -24.02 8.80 0.27
C SER A 69 -24.88 8.62 1.52
N GLN A 70 -25.15 9.72 2.22
CA GLN A 70 -26.13 9.77 3.30
C GLN A 70 -27.58 9.67 2.78
N ASN A 71 -27.77 9.68 1.47
CA ASN A 71 -29.06 9.52 0.84
C ASN A 71 -29.58 8.07 1.02
N GLU A 72 -30.51 7.88 1.95
CA GLU A 72 -31.12 6.56 2.23
C GLU A 72 -31.76 5.90 1.00
N SER A 73 -32.18 6.70 0.00
CA SER A 73 -32.77 6.19 -1.24
C SER A 73 -31.74 5.81 -2.30
N ASP A 74 -30.50 6.30 -2.18
CA ASP A 74 -29.42 6.04 -3.13
C ASP A 74 -28.03 6.19 -2.51
N TYR A 75 -27.65 5.23 -1.67
CA TYR A 75 -26.35 5.24 -0.98
C TYR A 75 -25.15 5.14 -1.95
N LEU A 76 -25.35 4.82 -3.23
CA LEU A 76 -24.30 4.75 -4.26
C LEU A 76 -24.11 6.07 -5.02
N GLU A 77 -24.90 7.11 -4.72
CA GLU A 77 -24.88 8.39 -5.44
C GLU A 77 -23.47 8.98 -5.55
N TYR A 78 -22.68 8.95 -4.47
CA TYR A 78 -21.31 9.47 -4.46
C TYR A 78 -20.39 8.69 -5.41
N LEU A 79 -20.40 7.36 -5.34
CA LEU A 79 -19.62 6.49 -6.22
C LEU A 79 -20.04 6.65 -7.68
N ARG A 80 -21.34 6.74 -7.95
CA ARG A 80 -21.87 6.96 -9.29
C ARG A 80 -21.40 8.29 -9.86
N ASN A 81 -21.54 9.38 -9.10
CA ASN A 81 -21.10 10.70 -9.53
C ASN A 81 -19.59 10.74 -9.76
N SER A 82 -18.80 10.07 -8.91
CA SER A 82 -17.35 9.97 -9.08
C SER A 82 -16.96 9.17 -10.33
N PHE A 83 -17.68 8.08 -10.62
CA PHE A 83 -17.45 7.24 -11.79
C PHE A 83 -17.81 7.98 -13.10
N VAL A 84 -18.97 8.65 -13.14
CA VAL A 84 -19.45 9.39 -14.32
C VAL A 84 -18.55 10.59 -14.65
N ASN A 85 -18.07 11.29 -13.62
CA ASN A 85 -17.25 12.49 -13.79
C ASN A 85 -15.74 12.19 -13.76
N TRP A 86 -15.34 10.91 -13.81
CA TRP A 86 -13.94 10.53 -13.82
C TRP A 86 -13.25 10.97 -15.11
N GLU A 87 -12.02 11.49 -15.00
CA GLU A 87 -11.23 11.92 -16.15
C GLU A 87 -9.83 11.29 -16.13
N PRO A 88 -9.42 10.58 -17.21
CA PRO A 88 -10.19 10.30 -18.43
C PRO A 88 -11.40 9.37 -18.18
N PRO A 89 -12.47 9.43 -19.01
CA PRO A 89 -13.64 8.57 -18.84
C PRO A 89 -13.26 7.09 -18.90
N ILE A 90 -13.87 6.29 -18.02
CA ILE A 90 -13.59 4.86 -17.85
C ILE A 90 -14.26 4.05 -18.97
N LYS A 91 -13.45 3.39 -19.80
CA LYS A 91 -13.87 2.67 -21.02
C LYS A 91 -13.45 1.21 -21.03
N ASP A 92 -12.50 0.82 -20.19
CA ASP A 92 -11.99 -0.53 -20.11
C ASP A 92 -11.68 -0.99 -18.68
N GLU A 93 -11.18 -2.22 -18.58
CA GLU A 93 -10.88 -2.89 -17.31
C GLU A 93 -9.70 -2.28 -16.56
N GLU A 94 -8.72 -1.74 -17.29
CA GLU A 94 -7.54 -1.12 -16.70
C GLU A 94 -7.94 0.21 -16.07
N GLU A 95 -8.68 1.03 -16.81
CA GLU A 95 -9.22 2.31 -16.32
C GLU A 95 -10.18 2.10 -15.13
N ALA A 96 -11.01 1.05 -15.16
CA ALA A 96 -11.89 0.70 -14.04
C ALA A 96 -11.11 0.30 -12.79
N THR A 97 -10.07 -0.52 -12.95
CA THR A 97 -9.19 -0.92 -11.85
C THR A 97 -8.48 0.29 -11.26
N ASN A 98 -7.96 1.17 -12.11
CA ASN A 98 -7.31 2.42 -11.70
C ASN A 98 -8.26 3.36 -10.95
N PHE A 99 -9.51 3.47 -11.40
CA PHE A 99 -10.55 4.20 -10.69
C PHE A 99 -10.78 3.64 -9.28
N VAL A 100 -11.01 2.33 -9.16
CA VAL A 100 -11.27 1.66 -7.87
C VAL A 100 -10.10 1.84 -6.91
N ASN A 101 -8.86 1.63 -7.38
CA ASN A 101 -7.68 1.81 -6.54
C ASN A 101 -7.55 3.25 -6.04
N ARG A 102 -7.70 4.24 -6.94
CA ARG A 102 -7.53 5.65 -6.58
C ARG A 102 -8.62 6.15 -5.62
N ILE A 103 -9.89 5.80 -5.86
CA ILE A 103 -10.99 6.24 -4.99
C ILE A 103 -10.91 5.61 -3.60
N ILE A 104 -10.50 4.34 -3.52
CA ILE A 104 -10.29 3.64 -2.25
C ILE A 104 -9.11 4.23 -1.49
N ASP A 105 -7.97 4.43 -2.17
CA ASP A 105 -6.79 5.05 -1.60
C ASP A 105 -7.13 6.39 -0.98
N GLN A 106 -7.75 7.27 -1.76
CA GLN A 106 -8.17 8.60 -1.33
C GLN A 106 -9.03 8.53 -0.06
N SER A 107 -10.00 7.62 -0.01
CA SER A 107 -10.83 7.43 1.19
C SER A 107 -10.02 6.89 2.39
N ILE A 108 -9.13 5.92 2.18
CA ILE A 108 -8.23 5.40 3.23
C ILE A 108 -7.41 6.53 3.84
N TYR A 109 -6.85 7.41 3.02
CA TYR A 109 -6.03 8.51 3.52
C TYR A 109 -6.83 9.56 4.24
N GLN A 110 -8.05 9.86 3.79
CA GLN A 110 -8.94 10.74 4.54
C GLN A 110 -9.27 10.14 5.92
N THR A 111 -9.59 8.85 5.98
CA THR A 111 -9.86 8.14 7.24
C THR A 111 -8.65 8.16 8.18
N ILE A 112 -7.46 7.82 7.66
CA ILE A 112 -6.22 7.81 8.46
C ILE A 112 -5.86 9.23 8.91
N ALA A 113 -5.96 10.22 8.02
CA ALA A 113 -5.67 11.61 8.36
C ALA A 113 -6.62 12.13 9.44
N ARG A 114 -7.92 11.80 9.39
CA ARG A 114 -8.88 12.14 10.44
C ARG A 114 -8.42 11.56 11.79
N LYS A 115 -8.19 10.24 11.85
CA LYS A 115 -7.73 9.57 13.07
C LYS A 115 -6.40 10.14 13.58
N TYR A 116 -5.45 10.42 12.70
CA TYR A 116 -4.15 10.98 13.06
C TYR A 116 -4.22 12.44 13.48
N SER A 117 -5.13 13.23 12.93
CA SER A 117 -5.30 14.62 13.37
C SER A 117 -5.73 14.72 14.83
N GLU A 118 -6.43 13.71 15.34
CA GLU A 118 -6.87 13.62 16.73
C GLU A 118 -5.81 13.00 17.65
N LEU A 119 -5.10 11.97 17.15
CA LEU A 119 -4.23 11.12 17.98
C LEU A 119 -2.73 11.44 17.86
N ASP A 120 -2.31 12.15 16.81
CA ASP A 120 -0.92 12.42 16.48
C ASP A 120 -0.62 13.93 16.40
N PRO A 121 0.01 14.51 17.44
CA PRO A 121 0.36 15.93 17.49
C PRO A 121 1.33 16.38 16.38
N LEU A 122 2.22 15.50 15.91
CA LEU A 122 3.15 15.81 14.82
C LEU A 122 2.39 15.92 13.50
N PHE A 123 1.51 14.95 13.22
CA PHE A 123 0.66 14.99 12.04
C PHE A 123 -0.25 16.23 12.01
N ALA A 124 -0.89 16.54 13.14
CA ALA A 124 -1.71 17.75 13.27
C ALA A 124 -0.91 19.04 13.01
N LYS A 125 0.35 19.10 13.49
CA LYS A 125 1.26 20.21 13.20
C LYS A 125 1.61 20.30 11.72
N ILE A 126 1.91 19.17 11.07
CA ILE A 126 2.21 19.12 9.63
C ILE A 126 1.04 19.65 8.80
N LEU A 127 -0.18 19.18 9.05
CA LEU A 127 -1.38 19.67 8.36
C LEU A 127 -1.56 21.18 8.52
N LYS A 128 -1.37 21.69 9.73
CA LYS A 128 -1.50 23.13 10.02
C LYS A 128 -0.49 23.96 9.25
N GLU A 129 0.75 23.48 9.13
CA GLU A 129 1.79 24.17 8.38
C GLU A 129 1.58 24.08 6.86
N ILE A 130 1.09 22.93 6.32
CA ILE A 130 0.69 22.83 4.91
C ILE A 130 -0.41 23.86 4.59
N ARG A 131 -1.41 23.99 5.47
CA ARG A 131 -2.47 25.01 5.31
C ARG A 131 -1.98 26.45 5.43
N ARG A 132 -0.79 26.65 5.99
CA ARG A 132 -0.09 27.94 6.11
C ARG A 132 1.08 28.07 5.14
N ALA A 133 1.19 27.16 4.17
CA ALA A 133 2.22 27.22 3.15
C ALA A 133 2.20 28.60 2.48
N ASN A 134 3.38 29.05 2.03
CA ASN A 134 3.57 30.41 1.53
C ASN A 134 2.51 30.75 0.45
N PRO A 135 1.59 31.70 0.70
CA PRO A 135 0.47 31.99 -0.20
C PRO A 135 0.89 32.66 -1.51
N ASP A 136 2.14 33.16 -1.59
CA ASP A 136 2.73 33.68 -2.82
C ASP A 136 3.23 32.55 -3.74
N LYS A 137 3.58 31.38 -3.17
CA LYS A 137 4.06 30.21 -3.90
C LYS A 137 2.99 29.15 -4.13
N TYR A 138 2.10 28.96 -3.16
CA TYR A 138 1.13 27.88 -3.14
C TYR A 138 -0.30 28.41 -3.08
N LYS A 139 -1.23 27.59 -3.53
CA LYS A 139 -2.66 27.78 -3.28
C LYS A 139 -3.30 26.46 -2.87
N ILE A 140 -4.36 26.59 -2.08
CA ILE A 140 -5.19 25.47 -1.64
C ILE A 140 -6.59 25.65 -2.22
N PHE A 141 -7.15 24.57 -2.73
CA PHE A 141 -8.50 24.53 -3.29
C PHE A 141 -9.16 23.18 -3.03
N THR A 142 -10.48 23.10 -3.17
CA THR A 142 -11.24 21.86 -2.95
C THR A 142 -11.84 21.38 -4.26
N ARG A 143 -11.70 20.08 -4.57
CA ARG A 143 -12.35 19.42 -5.70
C ARG A 143 -12.78 18.02 -5.27
N LEU A 144 -14.05 17.65 -5.53
CA LEU A 144 -14.63 16.35 -5.13
C LEU A 144 -14.33 16.01 -3.65
N ASP A 145 -14.68 16.94 -2.75
CA ASP A 145 -14.50 16.82 -1.30
C ASP A 145 -13.06 16.58 -0.82
N THR A 146 -12.08 16.88 -1.67
CA THR A 146 -10.66 16.77 -1.33
C THR A 146 -9.98 18.11 -1.42
N GLU A 147 -9.29 18.47 -0.34
CA GLU A 147 -8.43 19.64 -0.25
C GLU A 147 -7.09 19.33 -0.93
N TYR A 148 -6.74 20.13 -1.93
CA TYR A 148 -5.51 20.03 -2.69
C TYR A 148 -4.62 21.24 -2.43
N ILE A 149 -3.31 21.02 -2.46
CA ILE A 149 -2.30 22.07 -2.55
C ILE A 149 -1.63 22.00 -3.92
N SER A 150 -1.38 23.16 -4.54
CA SER A 150 -0.70 23.28 -5.84
C SER A 150 0.17 24.53 -5.88
N LEU A 151 1.01 24.64 -6.92
CA LEU A 151 1.71 25.89 -7.22
C LEU A 151 0.70 27.01 -7.53
N LYS A 152 1.04 28.25 -7.17
CA LYS A 152 0.13 29.40 -7.26
C LYS A 152 -0.44 29.63 -8.66
N ASN A 153 0.39 29.40 -9.68
CA ASN A 153 0.09 29.57 -11.09
C ASN A 153 -0.64 28.38 -11.73
N PHE A 154 -0.88 27.30 -10.98
CA PHE A 154 -1.59 26.13 -11.47
C PHE A 154 -3.06 26.46 -11.76
N ASP A 155 -3.60 26.04 -12.91
CA ASP A 155 -5.03 26.22 -13.21
C ASP A 155 -5.86 25.08 -12.59
N GLU A 156 -6.64 25.38 -11.56
CA GLU A 156 -7.48 24.40 -10.84
C GLU A 156 -8.66 23.88 -11.66
N LYS A 157 -9.04 24.60 -12.72
CA LYS A 157 -10.12 24.21 -13.63
C LYS A 157 -9.63 23.31 -14.75
N SER A 158 -8.30 23.24 -14.95
CA SER A 158 -7.71 22.37 -15.95
C SER A 158 -7.81 20.89 -15.56
N LYS A 159 -7.59 20.02 -16.54
CA LYS A 159 -7.41 18.58 -16.28
C LYS A 159 -6.02 18.37 -15.70
N PHE A 160 -5.93 17.57 -14.65
CA PHE A 160 -4.66 17.27 -14.01
C PHE A 160 -4.56 15.82 -13.59
N THR A 161 -3.34 15.30 -13.66
CA THR A 161 -3.02 13.93 -13.27
C THR A 161 -2.32 13.96 -11.93
N ILE A 162 -2.95 13.38 -10.91
CA ILE A 162 -2.37 13.25 -9.59
C ILE A 162 -1.45 12.02 -9.58
N ILE A 163 -0.28 12.15 -8.97
CA ILE A 163 0.62 11.03 -8.71
C ILE A 163 -0.09 9.92 -7.92
N PRO A 164 -0.05 8.67 -8.37
CA PRO A 164 -0.52 7.52 -7.60
C PRO A 164 0.17 7.49 -6.24
N GLN A 165 -0.56 7.03 -5.23
CA GLN A 165 -0.07 7.23 -3.88
C GLN A 165 1.10 6.31 -3.52
N ASP A 166 1.15 5.10 -4.06
CA ASP A 166 2.31 4.22 -4.00
C ASP A 166 3.54 4.87 -4.63
N GLU A 167 3.37 5.55 -5.77
CA GLU A 167 4.44 6.35 -6.39
C GLU A 167 4.87 7.53 -5.54
N LEU A 168 3.94 8.24 -4.90
CA LEU A 168 4.26 9.34 -3.97
C LEU A 168 4.99 8.84 -2.72
N ILE A 169 4.66 7.64 -2.22
CA ILE A 169 5.37 7.04 -1.08
C ILE A 169 6.84 6.83 -1.43
N VAL A 170 7.11 6.29 -2.63
CA VAL A 170 8.49 5.99 -3.08
C VAL A 170 9.21 7.20 -3.67
N LEU A 171 8.50 8.30 -3.98
CA LEU A 171 9.09 9.53 -4.49
C LEU A 171 10.08 10.09 -3.47
N GLY A 172 11.38 9.92 -3.75
CA GLY A 172 12.43 10.50 -2.91
C GLY A 172 12.43 12.02 -2.98
N VAL A 173 13.05 12.65 -1.99
CA VAL A 173 13.45 14.06 -2.03
C VAL A 173 14.91 14.18 -2.45
N GLN A 174 15.28 15.19 -3.24
CA GLN A 174 16.67 15.34 -3.68
C GLN A 174 17.57 15.84 -2.57
N LYS A 175 17.05 16.80 -1.79
CA LYS A 175 17.78 17.42 -0.69
C LYS A 175 16.90 17.48 0.56
N PHE A 176 17.36 16.84 1.62
CA PHE A 176 16.76 17.03 2.95
C PHE A 176 16.81 18.52 3.34
N PRO A 177 15.68 19.14 3.73
CA PRO A 177 15.67 20.54 4.14
C PRO A 177 16.59 20.79 5.34
N ASP A 178 17.45 21.80 5.25
CA ASP A 178 18.54 22.06 6.21
C ASP A 178 18.06 22.29 7.67
N ASN A 179 16.76 22.49 7.90
CA ASN A 179 16.17 22.81 9.20
C ASN A 179 14.92 21.97 9.55
N ASN A 180 14.61 20.92 8.77
CA ASN A 180 13.41 20.08 8.95
C ASN A 180 12.07 20.86 9.03
N TYR A 181 12.02 22.13 8.60
CA TYR A 181 10.76 22.86 8.58
C TYR A 181 9.84 22.28 7.51
N ILE A 182 8.57 22.15 7.85
CA ILE A 182 7.53 21.58 6.98
C ILE A 182 7.46 22.35 5.65
N ASN A 183 7.63 23.67 5.65
CA ASN A 183 7.68 24.45 4.41
C ASN A 183 8.82 24.05 3.46
N GLY A 184 9.99 23.69 4.00
CA GLY A 184 11.10 23.20 3.19
C GLY A 184 10.79 21.84 2.58
N TRP A 185 10.07 20.98 3.32
CA TRP A 185 9.61 19.69 2.81
C TRP A 185 8.56 19.83 1.71
N ILE A 186 7.64 20.79 1.83
CA ILE A 186 6.67 21.09 0.76
C ILE A 186 7.44 21.49 -0.51
N ASP A 187 8.37 22.45 -0.41
CA ASP A 187 9.17 22.90 -1.55
C ASP A 187 9.93 21.75 -2.22
N GLU A 188 10.56 20.88 -1.44
CA GLU A 188 11.36 19.78 -1.97
C GLU A 188 10.52 18.65 -2.59
N ILE A 189 9.36 18.33 -2.01
CA ILE A 189 8.46 17.31 -2.58
C ILE A 189 7.86 17.81 -3.90
N PHE A 190 7.46 19.08 -3.97
CA PHE A 190 6.95 19.66 -5.22
C PHE A 190 8.03 19.72 -6.30
N LYS A 191 9.28 20.04 -5.94
CA LYS A 191 10.41 19.99 -6.85
C LYS A 191 10.67 18.57 -7.36
N SER A 192 10.64 17.58 -6.47
CA SER A 192 10.84 16.18 -6.83
C SER A 192 9.72 15.64 -7.73
N LEU A 193 8.49 16.08 -7.49
CA LEU A 193 7.33 15.76 -8.34
C LEU A 193 7.51 16.30 -9.76
N ASP A 194 7.95 17.55 -9.89
CA ASP A 194 8.19 18.22 -11.19
C ASP A 194 9.36 17.60 -11.96
N GLU A 195 10.45 17.23 -11.26
CA GLU A 195 11.67 16.73 -11.93
C GLU A 195 11.66 15.23 -12.23
N PHE A 196 11.00 14.42 -11.40
CA PHE A 196 11.07 12.95 -11.52
C PHE A 196 9.81 12.30 -12.08
N THR A 197 8.74 13.06 -12.31
CA THR A 197 7.46 12.49 -12.71
C THR A 197 6.78 13.30 -13.80
N GLU A 198 5.82 12.69 -14.47
CA GLU A 198 4.95 13.34 -15.46
C GLU A 198 3.66 13.92 -14.83
N TYR A 199 3.53 13.84 -13.50
CA TYR A 199 2.32 14.26 -12.80
C TYR A 199 2.23 15.77 -12.65
N SER A 200 1.00 16.24 -12.53
CA SER A 200 0.73 17.66 -12.30
C SER A 200 1.23 18.08 -10.92
N PRO A 201 1.73 19.32 -10.73
CA PRO A 201 2.23 19.83 -9.46
C PRO A 201 1.06 20.19 -8.52
N VAL A 202 0.32 19.16 -8.12
CA VAL A 202 -0.86 19.22 -7.27
C VAL A 202 -0.95 17.95 -6.44
N LEU A 203 -1.14 18.09 -5.14
CA LEU A 203 -1.18 16.98 -4.20
C LEU A 203 -2.38 17.12 -3.26
N PRO A 204 -3.08 16.03 -2.91
CA PRO A 204 -4.00 16.06 -1.77
C PRO A 204 -3.25 16.46 -0.50
N VAL A 205 -3.83 17.38 0.29
CA VAL A 205 -3.19 17.88 1.52
C VAL A 205 -2.86 16.76 2.51
N ASN A 206 -3.77 15.79 2.66
CA ASN A 206 -3.57 14.63 3.54
C ASN A 206 -2.44 13.72 3.06
N SER A 207 -2.34 13.48 1.75
CA SER A 207 -1.27 12.69 1.14
C SER A 207 0.09 13.35 1.35
N LEU A 208 0.18 14.67 1.15
CA LEU A 208 1.39 15.43 1.42
C LEU A 208 1.77 15.40 2.90
N ALA A 209 0.79 15.52 3.81
CA ALA A 209 1.06 15.47 5.24
C ALA A 209 1.64 14.12 5.69
N LEU A 210 1.10 13.01 5.15
CA LEU A 210 1.62 11.67 5.41
C LEU A 210 3.02 11.50 4.82
N LYS A 211 3.27 12.01 3.61
CA LYS A 211 4.60 11.97 3.00
C LYS A 211 5.62 12.75 3.83
N ILE A 212 5.31 13.99 4.23
CA ILE A 212 6.18 14.79 5.09
C ILE A 212 6.43 14.10 6.42
N LYS A 213 5.39 13.50 7.03
CA LYS A 213 5.56 12.74 8.27
C LYS A 213 6.49 11.54 8.05
N PHE A 214 6.26 10.75 7.01
CA PHE A 214 7.09 9.61 6.64
C PHE A 214 8.56 10.04 6.50
N GLU A 215 8.81 11.09 5.71
CA GLU A 215 10.14 11.64 5.51
C GLU A 215 10.77 12.21 6.79
N LEU A 216 10.01 12.92 7.62
CA LEU A 216 10.49 13.42 8.91
C LEU A 216 10.84 12.28 9.85
N THR A 217 10.04 11.22 9.91
CA THR A 217 10.36 10.03 10.73
C THR A 217 11.51 9.21 10.17
N ALA A 218 11.68 9.19 8.84
CA ALA A 218 12.82 8.58 8.18
C ALA A 218 14.11 9.39 8.35
N ALA A 219 14.01 10.73 8.42
CA ALA A 219 15.10 11.68 8.62
C ALA A 219 15.47 11.87 10.10
N GLN A 220 14.52 11.74 11.04
CA GLN A 220 14.72 11.80 12.50
C GLN A 220 15.16 10.46 13.10
N LYS A 221 16.06 9.75 12.43
CA LYS A 221 16.79 8.61 13.00
C LYS A 221 17.74 9.10 14.11
N ILE A 222 17.14 9.56 15.20
CA ILE A 222 17.72 9.85 16.50
C ILE A 222 17.85 8.52 17.23
N GLU A 223 19.10 8.15 17.50
CA GLU A 223 19.59 7.29 18.59
C GLU A 223 18.57 6.46 19.37
N PHE A 224 18.14 5.33 18.80
CA PHE A 224 17.90 4.12 19.57
C PHE A 224 18.54 2.96 18.81
N ASN A 225 19.77 2.63 19.22
CA ASN A 225 20.60 1.47 18.85
C ASN A 225 20.39 0.85 17.46
N VAL A 226 21.30 1.25 16.57
CA VAL A 226 21.69 0.68 15.27
C VAL A 226 20.56 0.63 14.23
N ILE A 227 20.64 1.59 13.31
CA ILE A 227 19.78 1.64 12.14
C ILE A 227 20.60 1.16 10.95
N PRO A 228 20.15 0.10 10.25
CA PRO A 228 20.90 -0.41 9.12
C PRO A 228 20.91 0.64 7.99
N ASP A 229 22.12 0.91 7.51
CA ASP A 229 22.46 1.79 6.39
C ASP A 229 21.55 1.49 5.18
N PRO A 230 20.96 2.48 4.48
CA PRO A 230 20.15 2.26 3.28
C PRO A 230 20.84 1.43 2.19
N GLU A 231 22.16 1.56 2.00
CA GLU A 231 22.94 0.68 1.12
C GLU A 231 23.07 -0.72 1.69
N VAL A 232 23.20 -0.86 3.02
CA VAL A 232 23.16 -2.17 3.70
C VAL A 232 21.76 -2.78 3.64
N GLN A 233 20.67 -2.00 3.79
CA GLN A 233 19.29 -2.49 3.64
C GLN A 233 19.00 -2.88 2.20
N PHE A 234 19.55 -2.14 1.22
CA PHE A 234 19.51 -2.52 -0.18
C PHE A 234 20.31 -3.79 -0.44
N LEU A 235 21.55 -3.90 0.06
CA LEU A 235 22.40 -5.10 -0.01
C LEU A 235 21.79 -6.30 0.72
N VAL A 236 21.07 -6.05 1.81
CA VAL A 236 20.40 -7.05 2.64
C VAL A 236 19.10 -7.52 1.97
N ARG A 237 18.35 -6.62 1.33
CA ARG A 237 17.22 -6.98 0.47
C ARG A 237 17.68 -7.69 -0.80
N GLU A 238 18.77 -7.24 -1.43
CA GLU A 238 19.41 -7.91 -2.56
C GLU A 238 19.91 -9.31 -2.18
N GLY A 239 20.54 -9.46 -1.02
CA GLY A 239 21.01 -10.73 -0.48
C GLY A 239 19.88 -11.72 -0.24
N ILE A 240 18.75 -11.24 0.25
CA ILE A 240 17.50 -12.01 0.38
C ILE A 240 16.97 -12.38 -0.99
N LEU A 241 16.85 -11.43 -1.93
CA LEU A 241 16.36 -11.69 -3.28
C LEU A 241 17.25 -12.67 -4.05
N LEU A 242 18.56 -12.62 -3.84
CA LEU A 242 19.53 -13.55 -4.43
C LEU A 242 19.45 -14.93 -3.75
N SER A 243 19.30 -14.97 -2.42
CA SER A 243 19.10 -16.21 -1.67
C SER A 243 17.79 -16.89 -2.05
N LEU A 244 16.70 -16.12 -2.14
CA LEU A 244 15.39 -16.57 -2.62
C LEU A 244 15.48 -17.04 -4.07
N ARG A 245 16.17 -16.33 -4.97
CA ARG A 245 16.42 -16.80 -6.35
C ARG A 245 17.18 -18.13 -6.41
N ARG A 246 18.08 -18.41 -5.45
CA ARG A 246 18.78 -19.70 -5.38
C ARG A 246 17.90 -20.81 -4.82
N VAL A 247 17.04 -20.50 -3.86
CA VAL A 247 15.99 -21.41 -3.36
C VAL A 247 14.95 -21.68 -4.45
N GLU A 248 14.63 -20.69 -5.27
CA GLU A 248 13.72 -20.79 -6.42
C GLU A 248 14.24 -21.77 -7.46
N LYS A 249 15.53 -21.70 -7.82
CA LYS A 249 16.18 -22.70 -8.68
C LYS A 249 16.09 -24.12 -8.12
N LYS A 250 16.04 -24.29 -6.79
CA LYS A 250 15.86 -25.59 -6.14
C LYS A 250 14.39 -26.03 -6.14
N LEU A 251 13.44 -25.10 -5.98
CA LEU A 251 12.01 -25.35 -6.19
C LEU A 251 11.73 -25.80 -7.65
N GLU A 252 12.33 -25.14 -8.62
CA GLU A 252 12.27 -25.53 -10.04
C GLU A 252 12.90 -26.90 -10.31
N GLN A 253 13.97 -27.26 -9.58
CA GLN A 253 14.55 -28.60 -9.70
C GLN A 253 13.65 -29.66 -9.06
N LEU A 254 12.93 -29.33 -7.97
CA LEU A 254 11.94 -30.21 -7.34
C LEU A 254 10.75 -30.45 -8.25
N SER A 255 10.27 -29.42 -8.97
CA SER A 255 9.22 -29.56 -9.97
C SER A 255 9.65 -30.47 -11.12
N LYS A 256 10.91 -30.34 -11.58
CA LYS A 256 11.49 -31.12 -12.69
C LYS A 256 11.85 -32.56 -12.34
N LYS A 257 12.37 -32.85 -11.12
CA LYS A 257 12.91 -34.18 -10.77
C LYS A 257 11.90 -35.17 -10.19
N LYS A 258 10.77 -34.73 -9.61
CA LYS A 258 9.89 -35.65 -8.87
C LYS A 258 8.38 -35.53 -9.12
N LYS A 259 7.87 -34.49 -9.79
CA LYS A 259 6.40 -34.21 -9.91
C LYS A 259 5.62 -34.38 -8.58
N LYS A 260 6.30 -34.31 -7.44
CA LYS A 260 5.76 -34.70 -6.12
C LYS A 260 4.83 -33.64 -5.55
N TYR A 261 5.00 -32.40 -6.00
CA TYR A 261 4.28 -31.24 -5.52
C TYR A 261 3.61 -30.55 -6.71
N SER A 262 2.36 -30.11 -6.53
CA SER A 262 1.63 -29.33 -7.53
C SER A 262 2.17 -27.91 -7.59
N ASP A 263 1.88 -27.19 -8.67
CA ASP A 263 2.26 -25.77 -8.82
C ASP A 263 1.70 -24.93 -7.67
N ARG A 264 0.49 -25.23 -7.20
CA ARG A 264 -0.10 -24.60 -6.02
C ARG A 264 0.76 -24.78 -4.77
N VAL A 265 1.24 -26.00 -4.51
CA VAL A 265 2.09 -26.28 -3.33
C VAL A 265 3.47 -25.64 -3.47
N LEU A 266 4.01 -25.56 -4.69
CA LEU A 266 5.27 -24.88 -4.96
C LEU A 266 5.16 -23.36 -4.77
N THR A 267 4.05 -22.75 -5.20
CA THR A 267 3.73 -21.35 -4.92
C THR A 267 3.57 -21.12 -3.42
N MET A 268 2.82 -21.98 -2.72
CA MET A 268 2.67 -21.92 -1.26
C MET A 268 4.04 -21.95 -0.54
N PHE A 269 4.96 -22.82 -0.99
CA PHE A 269 6.31 -22.88 -0.43
C PHE A 269 7.10 -21.60 -0.72
N ARG A 270 6.99 -21.05 -1.94
CA ARG A 270 7.69 -19.83 -2.35
C ARG A 270 7.27 -18.63 -1.49
N GLU A 271 5.96 -18.42 -1.33
CA GLU A 271 5.43 -17.30 -0.55
C GLU A 271 5.82 -17.45 0.93
N ALA A 272 5.67 -18.64 1.50
CA ALA A 272 6.05 -18.89 2.89
C ALA A 272 7.56 -18.78 3.15
N LEU A 273 8.42 -19.18 2.21
CA LEU A 273 9.87 -18.97 2.31
C LEU A 273 10.26 -17.50 2.19
N THR A 274 9.48 -16.73 1.43
CA THR A 274 9.66 -15.28 1.29
C THR A 274 9.33 -14.58 2.61
N ASP A 275 8.21 -14.94 3.24
CA ASP A 275 7.86 -14.41 4.57
C ASP A 275 8.91 -14.77 5.63
N ILE A 276 9.36 -16.03 5.67
CA ILE A 276 10.41 -16.46 6.61
C ILE A 276 11.72 -15.68 6.37
N ALA A 277 12.06 -15.35 5.12
CA ALA A 277 13.26 -14.58 4.81
C ALA A 277 13.15 -13.14 5.35
N TYR A 278 11.98 -12.52 5.24
CA TYR A 278 11.73 -11.18 5.79
C TYR A 278 11.71 -11.16 7.32
N ASP A 279 11.03 -12.12 7.96
CA ASP A 279 11.00 -12.21 9.43
C ASP A 279 12.41 -12.42 10.01
N LEU A 280 13.24 -13.24 9.35
CA LEU A 280 14.65 -13.43 9.73
C LEU A 280 15.51 -12.16 9.62
N LEU A 281 15.15 -11.25 8.71
CA LEU A 281 15.87 -10.01 8.45
C LEU A 281 15.50 -8.91 9.45
N GLU A 282 14.26 -8.93 9.93
CA GLU A 282 13.74 -7.98 10.90
C GLU A 282 14.07 -8.37 12.35
N GLY A 283 14.61 -9.57 12.57
CA GLY A 283 14.96 -10.09 13.89
C GLY A 283 13.74 -10.60 14.67
N ASP A 284 12.63 -10.83 13.97
CA ASP A 284 11.39 -11.31 14.55
C ASP A 284 11.49 -12.78 14.98
N GLU A 285 10.69 -13.14 15.98
CA GLU A 285 10.61 -14.51 16.46
C GLU A 285 9.93 -15.39 15.40
N ILE A 286 10.70 -16.32 14.82
CA ILE A 286 10.19 -17.22 13.77
C ILE A 286 9.01 -18.01 14.34
N LYS A 287 7.82 -17.78 13.79
CA LYS A 287 6.61 -18.53 14.12
C LYS A 287 6.82 -20.02 13.80
N ASN A 288 5.97 -20.89 14.34
CA ASN A 288 5.97 -22.29 13.93
C ASN A 288 5.85 -22.39 12.39
N TYR A 289 6.75 -23.12 11.72
CA TYR A 289 6.80 -23.24 10.25
C TYR A 289 5.48 -23.70 9.60
N TYR A 290 4.67 -24.44 10.34
CA TYR A 290 3.31 -24.76 9.93
C TYR A 290 2.44 -23.52 9.72
N GLU A 291 2.54 -22.52 10.60
CA GLU A 291 1.75 -21.28 10.54
C GLU A 291 2.08 -20.48 9.28
N TYR A 292 3.34 -20.48 8.83
CA TYR A 292 3.72 -19.83 7.57
C TYR A 292 3.05 -20.46 6.35
N LEU A 293 2.89 -21.79 6.31
CA LEU A 293 2.20 -22.45 5.21
C LEU A 293 0.68 -22.31 5.31
N LYS A 294 0.13 -22.31 6.53
CA LYS A 294 -1.30 -22.17 6.80
C LYS A 294 -1.89 -20.84 6.31
N VAL A 295 -1.07 -19.78 6.28
CA VAL A 295 -1.45 -18.48 5.68
C VAL A 295 -1.87 -18.62 4.21
N TYR A 296 -1.26 -19.58 3.49
CA TYR A 296 -1.44 -19.77 2.05
C TYR A 296 -2.30 -20.99 1.70
N ASP A 297 -2.64 -21.79 2.71
CA ASP A 297 -3.67 -22.83 2.63
C ASP A 297 -4.38 -22.95 3.97
N GLU A 298 -5.50 -22.24 4.10
CA GLU A 298 -6.29 -22.19 5.33
C GLU A 298 -6.82 -23.58 5.75
N ASN A 299 -6.92 -24.52 4.80
CA ASN A 299 -7.34 -25.89 5.04
C ASN A 299 -6.19 -26.82 5.42
N LEU A 300 -4.95 -26.32 5.40
CA LEU A 300 -3.77 -27.11 5.75
C LEU A 300 -3.88 -27.57 7.20
N THR A 301 -3.90 -28.88 7.39
CA THR A 301 -3.92 -29.46 8.74
C THR A 301 -2.51 -29.71 9.25
N VAL A 302 -2.32 -29.67 10.57
CA VAL A 302 -1.03 -30.02 11.22
C VAL A 302 -0.56 -31.42 10.80
N LYS A 303 -1.49 -32.36 10.62
CA LYS A 303 -1.20 -33.71 10.17
C LYS A 303 -0.67 -33.72 8.74
N GLU A 304 -1.35 -33.03 7.83
CA GLU A 304 -0.93 -32.93 6.43
C GLU A 304 0.44 -32.26 6.29
N TYR A 305 0.68 -31.19 7.06
CA TYR A 305 2.00 -30.57 7.13
C TYR A 305 3.09 -31.56 7.54
N ARG A 306 2.88 -32.30 8.64
CA ARG A 306 3.86 -33.28 9.17
C ARG A 306 4.15 -34.39 8.17
N ASP A 307 3.12 -34.91 7.51
CA ASP A 307 3.24 -36.10 6.65
C ASP A 307 3.80 -35.74 5.26
N ASN A 308 3.41 -34.58 4.70
CA ASN A 308 3.65 -34.27 3.29
C ASN A 308 4.67 -33.15 3.03
N TYR A 309 4.74 -32.14 3.91
CA TYR A 309 5.45 -30.88 3.63
C TYR A 309 6.66 -30.66 4.53
N ARG A 310 6.59 -31.04 5.82
CA ARG A 310 7.58 -30.72 6.85
C ARG A 310 9.02 -30.99 6.42
N ALA A 311 9.32 -32.22 6.02
CA ALA A 311 10.69 -32.59 5.66
C ALA A 311 11.26 -31.77 4.50
N GLN A 312 10.43 -31.48 3.49
CA GLN A 312 10.85 -30.72 2.32
C GLN A 312 10.92 -29.23 2.60
N PHE A 313 9.95 -28.70 3.34
CA PHE A 313 9.85 -27.29 3.68
C PHE A 313 10.96 -26.88 4.66
N GLU A 314 11.19 -27.66 5.72
CA GLU A 314 12.32 -27.45 6.65
C GLU A 314 13.68 -27.57 5.94
N TYR A 315 13.80 -28.45 4.94
CA TYR A 315 15.00 -28.53 4.11
C TYR A 315 15.22 -27.26 3.27
N LEU A 316 14.15 -26.71 2.67
CA LEU A 316 14.21 -25.45 1.92
C LEU A 316 14.54 -24.27 2.85
N ILE A 317 13.99 -24.24 4.07
CA ILE A 317 14.32 -23.23 5.08
C ILE A 317 15.79 -23.35 5.51
N LYS A 318 16.30 -24.56 5.74
CA LYS A 318 17.72 -24.78 6.05
C LYS A 318 18.61 -24.25 4.94
N ILE A 319 18.23 -24.47 3.69
CA ILE A 319 18.94 -23.92 2.54
C ILE A 319 18.86 -22.41 2.52
N LEU A 320 17.67 -21.83 2.67
CA LEU A 320 17.46 -20.38 2.71
C LEU A 320 18.37 -19.73 3.77
N LYS A 321 18.37 -20.27 5.00
CA LYS A 321 19.25 -19.82 6.09
C LYS A 321 20.73 -19.94 5.74
N ASN A 322 21.14 -21.01 5.07
CA ASN A 322 22.52 -21.19 4.62
C ASN A 322 22.92 -20.22 3.50
N GLU A 323 22.04 -19.95 2.54
CA GLU A 323 22.30 -19.00 1.45
C GLU A 323 22.37 -17.57 2.00
N ILE A 324 21.47 -17.22 2.92
CA ILE A 324 21.50 -15.96 3.69
C ILE A 324 22.83 -15.84 4.44
N ALA A 325 23.21 -16.85 5.23
CA ALA A 325 24.47 -16.85 5.98
C ALA A 325 25.69 -16.74 5.03
N GLN A 326 25.72 -17.49 3.93
CA GLN A 326 26.82 -17.41 2.96
C GLN A 326 26.92 -16.05 2.29
N TYR A 327 25.80 -15.38 2.05
CA TYR A 327 25.79 -14.05 1.43
C TYR A 327 26.31 -12.96 2.39
N TYR A 328 26.05 -13.07 3.70
CA TYR A 328 26.45 -12.05 4.69
C TYR A 328 27.77 -12.34 5.42
N PHE A 329 28.31 -13.56 5.35
CA PHE A 329 29.56 -13.97 6.03
C PHE A 329 30.71 -14.31 5.06
N GLN A 330 30.60 -13.93 3.78
CA GLN A 330 31.71 -13.87 2.83
C GLN A 330 32.37 -12.49 2.90
#